data_AF-A0A5J4Y6I2-F1
#
_entry.id   AF-A0A5J4Y6I2-F1
#
_cell.length_a   1.000
_cell.length_b   1.000
_cell.length_c   1.000
_cell.angle_alpha   90.00
_cell.angle_beta   90.00
_cell.angle_gamma   90.00
#
_symmetry.space_group_name_H-M   'P 1'
#
loop_
_entity.id
_entity.type
_entity.pdbx_description
1 polymer ?
#
loop_
_entity_poly.entity_id
_entity_poly.type
_entity_poly.pdbx_seq_one_letter_code
_entity_poly.pdbx_strand_id
1 'polypeptide(L)'
;MAGVTMDKVREGSTAQRPVDKSVSSGKVFITRHGERADLADEAWLAHAEVLGENIQQIYSSPFFRTVQTAQEVASCIGDNVTIRIEDGLAEGMLTRLFPAGRPNFQTPEELKSTCKSVDSHYKSLLHISFPEDYSDSQARCRQIARQLADRHPHDNVLLVAHGLSVEYLASALVTNQKCSLHIPYCCLTECIRGPDGEWMYGLHMDQEFLSSKQEKSDADKQREMWGLDEANP
;
A
#
# COMPACT_ATOMS: atom_id res chain seq x y z
N MET A 1 33.76 -63.25 0.48
CA MET A 1 32.74 -63.09 -0.57
C MET A 1 31.37 -63.24 0.05
N ALA A 2 30.43 -62.36 -0.33
CA ALA A 2 28.98 -62.38 -0.07
C ALA A 2 28.55 -62.32 1.42
N GLY A 3 27.52 -61.58 1.83
CA GLY A 3 26.51 -60.84 1.08
C GLY A 3 25.63 -60.06 2.06
N VAL A 4 24.95 -59.07 1.49
CA VAL A 4 24.12 -58.02 2.11
C VAL A 4 22.84 -58.59 2.72
N THR A 5 22.39 -58.04 3.86
CA THR A 5 20.98 -58.10 4.27
C THR A 5 20.44 -56.71 4.58
N MET A 6 19.26 -56.47 4.01
CA MET A 6 18.56 -55.21 3.81
C MET A 6 18.06 -54.54 5.10
N ASP A 7 18.27 -53.22 5.21
CA ASP A 7 17.56 -52.37 6.16
C ASP A 7 16.16 -52.02 5.63
N LYS A 8 15.15 -52.30 6.45
CA LYS A 8 13.76 -51.89 6.22
C LYS A 8 13.61 -50.39 6.48
N VAL A 9 13.13 -49.70 5.46
CA VAL A 9 12.63 -48.32 5.51
C VAL A 9 11.56 -48.20 6.61
N ARG A 10 11.79 -47.31 7.58
CA ARG A 10 10.76 -46.82 8.51
C ARG A 10 10.07 -45.64 7.84
N GLU A 11 8.81 -45.83 7.44
CA GLU A 11 7.91 -44.75 7.04
C GLU A 11 7.68 -43.81 8.23
N GLY A 12 8.21 -42.60 8.13
CA GLY A 12 7.90 -41.51 9.05
C GLY A 12 6.52 -40.97 8.73
N SER A 13 5.55 -41.29 9.59
CA SER A 13 4.24 -40.64 9.64
C SER A 13 4.43 -39.15 9.93
N THR A 14 4.29 -38.30 8.91
CA THR A 14 4.11 -36.86 9.06
C THR A 14 2.65 -36.61 9.45
N ALA A 15 2.37 -36.74 10.75
CA ALA A 15 1.16 -36.20 11.33
C ALA A 15 1.16 -34.68 11.09
N GLN A 16 0.36 -34.22 10.12
CA GLN A 16 0.07 -32.80 9.94
C GLN A 16 -0.57 -32.29 11.22
N ARG A 17 0.11 -31.34 11.87
CA ARG A 17 -0.45 -30.62 13.02
C ARG A 17 -1.74 -29.93 12.57
N PRO A 18 -2.82 -29.94 13.37
CA PRO A 18 -4.03 -29.22 13.03
C PRO A 18 -3.68 -27.73 12.93
N VAL A 19 -3.96 -27.12 11.78
CA VAL A 19 -3.90 -25.67 11.63
C VAL A 19 -5.10 -25.12 12.41
N ASP A 20 -4.82 -24.45 13.52
CA ASP A 20 -5.81 -23.73 14.30
C ASP A 20 -6.39 -22.60 13.43
N LYS A 21 -7.68 -22.68 13.09
CA LYS A 21 -8.39 -21.73 12.22
C LYS A 21 -8.79 -20.43 12.95
N SER A 22 -8.15 -20.08 14.06
CA SER A 22 -8.60 -18.98 14.94
C SER A 22 -7.72 -17.72 15.00
N VAL A 23 -6.68 -17.58 14.18
CA VAL A 23 -5.89 -16.33 14.17
C VAL A 23 -6.27 -15.50 12.95
N SER A 24 -7.21 -14.57 13.11
CA SER A 24 -7.35 -13.45 12.17
C SER A 24 -6.06 -12.61 12.25
N SER A 25 -5.15 -12.82 11.30
CA SER A 25 -4.00 -11.96 11.08
C SER A 25 -4.46 -10.75 10.26
N GLY A 26 -4.20 -9.55 10.75
CA GLY A 26 -4.47 -8.31 10.02
C GLY A 26 -3.82 -8.32 8.63
N LYS A 27 -4.53 -7.79 7.63
CA LYS A 27 -4.06 -7.68 6.25
C LYS A 27 -3.55 -6.27 5.98
N VAL A 28 -2.63 -6.13 5.02
CA VAL A 28 -2.21 -4.81 4.53
C VAL A 28 -2.65 -4.65 3.09
N PHE A 29 -3.56 -3.72 2.86
CA PHE A 29 -3.99 -3.27 1.55
C PHE A 29 -3.15 -2.06 1.14
N ILE A 30 -2.66 -2.06 -0.08
CA ILE A 30 -1.83 -1.00 -0.63
C ILE A 30 -2.47 -0.58 -1.95
N THR A 31 -2.78 0.70 -2.10
CA THR A 31 -3.35 1.24 -3.32
C THR A 31 -2.60 2.48 -3.79
N ARG A 32 -2.50 2.63 -5.10
CA ARG A 32 -2.02 3.84 -5.74
C ARG A 32 -3.18 4.82 -5.83
N HIS A 33 -2.94 6.11 -5.56
CA HIS A 33 -3.95 7.15 -5.76
C HIS A 33 -4.56 7.12 -7.18
N GLY A 34 -5.74 7.71 -7.33
CA GLY A 34 -6.39 7.90 -8.64
C GLY A 34 -5.78 9.02 -9.48
N GLU A 35 -6.16 9.08 -10.76
CA GLU A 35 -5.66 10.09 -11.70
C GLU A 35 -6.22 11.49 -11.42
N ARG A 36 -7.54 11.62 -11.18
CA ARG A 36 -8.19 12.90 -10.84
C ARG A 36 -9.37 12.77 -9.87
N ALA A 37 -9.61 13.84 -9.11
CA ALA A 37 -10.67 13.95 -8.10
C ALA A 37 -12.10 14.00 -8.66
N ASP A 38 -12.28 14.35 -9.94
CA ASP A 38 -13.58 14.51 -10.58
C ASP A 38 -14.09 13.24 -11.31
N LEU A 39 -13.32 12.15 -11.27
CA LEU A 39 -13.61 10.90 -11.97
C LEU A 39 -13.42 9.69 -11.05
N ALA A 40 -14.09 9.70 -9.89
CA ALA A 40 -14.22 8.47 -9.10
C ALA A 40 -15.01 7.44 -9.92
N ASP A 41 -14.35 6.35 -10.31
CA ASP A 41 -15.01 5.21 -10.95
C ASP A 41 -16.00 4.60 -9.94
N GLU A 42 -17.30 4.53 -10.28
CA GLU A 42 -18.33 3.97 -9.39
C GLU A 42 -17.99 2.53 -8.94
N ALA A 43 -17.30 1.77 -9.80
CA ALA A 43 -16.88 0.42 -9.45
C ALA A 43 -15.73 0.41 -8.43
N TRP A 44 -14.87 1.45 -8.43
CA TRP A 44 -13.91 1.67 -7.36
C TRP A 44 -14.63 1.96 -6.04
N LEU A 45 -15.67 2.81 -6.05
CA LEU A 45 -16.45 3.12 -4.85
C LEU A 45 -17.16 1.87 -4.28
N ALA A 46 -17.76 1.06 -5.15
CA ALA A 46 -18.37 -0.21 -4.75
C ALA A 46 -17.34 -1.20 -4.18
N HIS A 47 -16.15 -1.27 -4.78
CA HIS A 47 -15.07 -2.10 -4.23
C HIS A 47 -14.54 -1.55 -2.91
N ALA A 48 -14.40 -0.23 -2.78
CA ALA A 48 -14.01 0.45 -1.56
C ALA A 48 -15.05 0.28 -0.44
N GLU A 49 -16.34 0.15 -0.76
CA GLU A 49 -17.39 -0.21 0.20
C GLU A 49 -17.18 -1.64 0.74
N VAL A 50 -16.95 -2.60 -0.16
CA VAL A 50 -16.66 -4.01 0.23
C VAL A 50 -15.38 -4.13 1.05
N LEU A 51 -14.32 -3.43 0.64
CA LEU A 51 -13.09 -3.34 1.43
C LEU A 51 -13.37 -2.65 2.76
N GLY A 52 -14.13 -1.56 2.71
CA GLY A 52 -14.36 -0.63 3.79
C GLY A 52 -14.99 -1.27 5.02
N GLU A 53 -15.97 -2.14 4.84
CA GLU A 53 -16.53 -2.93 5.96
C GLU A 53 -15.46 -3.71 6.74
N ASN A 54 -14.32 -3.98 6.09
CA ASN A 54 -13.22 -4.73 6.63
C ASN A 54 -11.97 -3.90 6.92
N ILE A 55 -11.87 -2.59 6.67
CA ILE A 55 -10.68 -1.76 6.98
C ILE A 55 -10.85 -1.06 8.33
N GLN A 56 -9.87 -1.19 9.23
CA GLN A 56 -9.87 -0.52 10.53
C GLN A 56 -8.93 0.68 10.58
N GLN A 57 -7.88 0.68 9.74
CA GLN A 57 -6.84 1.69 9.77
C GLN A 57 -6.56 2.22 8.37
N ILE A 58 -6.59 3.53 8.19
CA ILE A 58 -6.25 4.18 6.92
C ILE A 58 -5.05 5.10 7.15
N TYR A 59 -4.02 4.90 6.32
CA TYR A 59 -2.87 5.78 6.21
C TYR A 59 -2.78 6.29 4.78
N SER A 60 -2.48 7.57 4.65
CA SER A 60 -2.29 8.21 3.36
C SER A 60 -0.99 9.00 3.37
N SER A 61 -0.32 9.00 2.22
CA SER A 61 0.75 9.96 1.93
C SER A 61 0.25 11.42 2.07
N PRO A 62 1.13 12.39 2.38
CA PRO A 62 0.75 13.80 2.53
C PRO A 62 0.37 14.52 1.24
N PHE A 63 0.50 13.88 0.07
CA PHE A 63 0.07 14.48 -1.19
C PHE A 63 -1.45 14.54 -1.26
N PHE A 64 -2.01 15.67 -1.69
CA PHE A 64 -3.46 15.87 -1.63
C PHE A 64 -4.25 14.78 -2.38
N ARG A 65 -3.76 14.35 -3.55
CA ARG A 65 -4.36 13.26 -4.34
C ARG A 65 -4.47 11.91 -3.59
N THR A 66 -3.50 11.56 -2.73
CA THR A 66 -3.60 10.34 -1.91
C THR A 66 -4.60 10.53 -0.77
N VAL A 67 -4.69 11.73 -0.21
CA VAL A 67 -5.66 12.05 0.86
C VAL A 67 -7.09 12.04 0.32
N GLN A 68 -7.30 12.52 -0.90
CA GLN A 68 -8.59 12.45 -1.58
C GLN A 68 -9.02 11.00 -1.82
N THR A 69 -8.16 10.16 -2.40
CA THR A 69 -8.46 8.73 -2.56
C THR A 69 -8.77 8.06 -1.20
N ALA A 70 -8.03 8.39 -0.14
CA ALA A 70 -8.32 7.88 1.20
C ALA A 70 -9.67 8.38 1.76
N GLN A 71 -10.07 9.62 1.44
CA GLN A 71 -11.36 10.20 1.84
C GLN A 71 -12.53 9.48 1.17
N GLU A 72 -12.41 9.08 -0.08
CA GLU A 72 -13.46 8.29 -0.74
C GLU A 72 -13.65 6.94 -0.02
N VAL A 73 -12.57 6.22 0.32
CA VAL A 73 -12.69 4.98 1.11
C VAL A 73 -13.29 5.25 2.48
N ALA A 74 -12.80 6.25 3.20
CA ALA A 74 -13.29 6.57 4.54
C ALA A 74 -14.79 6.93 4.54
N SER A 75 -15.28 7.58 3.48
CA SER A 75 -16.70 7.91 3.32
C SER A 75 -17.58 6.67 3.16
N CYS A 76 -17.08 5.62 2.50
CA CYS A 76 -17.78 4.33 2.39
C CYS A 76 -17.84 3.57 3.72
N ILE A 77 -16.82 3.71 4.58
CA ILE A 77 -16.74 3.04 5.89
C ILE A 77 -17.62 3.74 6.94
N GLY A 78 -17.68 5.07 6.86
CA GLY A 78 -18.36 5.93 7.81
C GLY A 78 -17.45 6.44 8.93
N ASP A 79 -18.07 7.10 9.92
CA ASP A 79 -17.39 7.94 10.92
C ASP A 79 -16.46 7.19 11.91
N ASN A 80 -16.40 5.86 11.84
CA ASN A 80 -15.59 5.03 12.74
C ASN A 80 -14.11 4.95 12.34
N VAL A 81 -13.75 5.42 11.15
CA VAL A 81 -12.36 5.41 10.66
C VAL A 81 -11.86 6.82 10.40
N THR A 82 -10.58 7.04 10.65
CA THR A 82 -9.90 8.30 10.36
C THR A 82 -8.70 8.06 9.44
N ILE A 83 -8.34 9.09 8.68
CA ILE A 83 -7.20 9.08 7.76
C ILE A 83 -6.01 9.68 8.48
N ARG A 84 -4.95 8.89 8.62
CA ARG A 84 -3.68 9.33 9.22
C ARG A 84 -2.69 9.71 8.12
N ILE A 85 -2.24 10.95 8.15
CA ILE A 85 -1.25 11.45 7.19
C ILE A 85 0.15 10.97 7.59
N GLU A 86 0.70 10.04 6.83
CA GLU A 86 2.00 9.41 7.06
C GLU A 86 2.99 9.80 5.96
N ASP A 87 3.97 10.63 6.34
CA ASP A 87 5.07 11.07 5.49
C ASP A 87 5.84 9.88 4.90
N GLY A 88 5.98 8.78 5.65
CA GLY A 88 6.63 7.55 5.19
C GLY A 88 6.04 6.99 3.89
N LEU A 89 4.80 7.30 3.54
CA LEU A 89 4.10 6.82 2.33
C LEU A 89 4.29 7.70 1.09
N ALA A 90 4.97 8.85 1.22
CA ALA A 90 5.21 9.75 0.09
C ALA A 90 5.89 9.07 -1.10
N GLU A 91 5.66 9.63 -2.29
CA GLU A 91 6.37 9.23 -3.50
C GLU A 91 7.89 9.34 -3.29
N GLY A 92 8.68 8.71 -4.16
CA GLY A 92 10.13 8.91 -4.16
C GLY A 92 10.47 10.40 -4.27
N MET A 93 11.09 10.98 -3.24
CA MET A 93 11.38 12.42 -3.15
C MET A 93 12.63 12.80 -3.96
N LEU A 94 12.68 12.28 -5.18
CA LEU A 94 13.79 12.38 -6.12
C LEU A 94 13.74 13.75 -6.80
N THR A 95 14.87 14.42 -6.92
CA THR A 95 14.96 15.69 -7.68
C THR A 95 14.50 15.55 -9.13
N ARG A 96 14.65 14.36 -9.72
CA ARG A 96 14.11 14.08 -11.05
C ARG A 96 12.59 14.18 -11.08
N LEU A 97 11.89 13.65 -10.09
CA LEU A 97 10.42 13.71 -10.03
C LEU A 97 9.91 15.08 -9.58
N PHE A 98 10.75 15.84 -8.87
CA PHE A 98 10.41 17.18 -8.38
C PHE A 98 11.49 18.20 -8.78
N PRO A 99 11.61 18.53 -10.08
CA PRO A 99 12.67 19.42 -10.57
C PRO A 99 12.50 20.87 -10.06
N ALA A 100 11.28 21.24 -9.66
CA ALA A 100 10.97 22.53 -9.06
C ALA A 100 11.35 22.64 -7.57
N GLY A 101 11.82 21.55 -6.95
CA GLY A 101 12.15 21.48 -5.52
C GLY A 101 11.12 20.70 -4.71
N ARG A 102 11.27 20.72 -3.37
CA ARG A 102 10.42 19.96 -2.46
C ARG A 102 8.94 20.38 -2.63
N PRO A 103 8.01 19.42 -2.83
CA PRO A 103 6.58 19.68 -2.77
C PRO A 103 6.16 20.38 -1.48
N ASN A 104 5.23 21.33 -1.60
CA ASN A 104 4.63 21.97 -0.45
C ASN A 104 3.40 21.16 -0.02
N PHE A 105 3.51 20.47 1.11
CA PHE A 105 2.40 19.70 1.66
C PHE A 105 1.50 20.59 2.52
N GLN A 106 0.19 20.38 2.39
CA GLN A 106 -0.77 20.94 3.33
C GLN A 106 -0.58 20.29 4.71
N THR A 107 -0.81 21.07 5.75
CA THR A 107 -0.88 20.56 7.12
C THR A 107 -2.08 19.62 7.29
N PRO A 108 -2.06 18.68 8.25
CA PRO A 108 -3.23 17.86 8.57
C PRO A 108 -4.49 18.68 8.87
N GLU A 109 -4.35 19.85 9.50
CA GLU A 109 -5.44 20.79 9.78
C GLU A 109 -6.02 21.39 8.49
N GLU A 110 -5.16 21.80 7.54
CA GLU A 110 -5.59 22.29 6.23
C GLU A 110 -6.26 21.18 5.41
N LEU A 111 -5.69 19.97 5.39
CA LEU A 111 -6.29 18.81 4.74
C LEU A 111 -7.65 18.46 5.33
N LYS A 112 -7.81 18.56 6.66
CA LYS A 112 -9.08 18.28 7.33
C LYS A 112 -10.22 19.22 6.91
N SER A 113 -9.90 20.43 6.44
CA SER A 113 -10.90 21.38 5.95
C SER A 113 -11.63 20.89 4.70
N THR A 114 -10.97 20.05 3.88
CA THR A 114 -11.53 19.46 2.65
C THR A 114 -11.84 17.98 2.82
N CYS A 115 -10.96 17.23 3.47
CA CYS A 115 -11.07 15.80 3.77
C CYS A 115 -11.41 15.59 5.26
N LYS A 116 -12.71 15.60 5.59
CA LYS A 116 -13.20 15.63 6.98
C LYS A 116 -12.74 14.46 7.85
N SER A 117 -12.44 13.31 7.25
CA SER A 117 -12.01 12.10 7.96
C SER A 117 -10.55 12.16 8.42
N VAL A 118 -9.80 13.22 8.08
CA VAL A 118 -8.40 13.37 8.50
C VAL A 118 -8.28 13.51 10.03
N ASP A 119 -7.41 12.71 10.62
CA ASP A 119 -6.95 12.86 12.01
C ASP A 119 -5.79 13.87 12.07
N SER A 120 -6.13 15.11 12.45
CA SER A 120 -5.16 16.19 12.62
C SER A 120 -4.21 15.99 13.82
N HIS A 121 -4.53 15.08 14.75
CA HIS A 121 -3.70 14.81 15.92
C HIS A 121 -2.64 13.74 15.66
N TYR A 122 -2.82 12.94 14.60
CA TYR A 122 -1.82 11.95 14.21
C TYR A 122 -0.48 12.62 13.92
N LYS A 123 0.59 11.95 14.35
CA LYS A 123 1.97 12.33 14.04
C LYS A 123 2.63 11.18 13.31
N SER A 124 3.16 11.50 12.13
CA SER A 124 3.85 10.59 11.25
C SER A 124 4.99 9.85 11.96
N LEU A 125 5.16 8.56 11.67
CA LEU A 125 6.19 7.72 12.28
C LEU A 125 7.55 7.95 11.66
N LEU A 126 7.57 8.18 10.34
CA LEU A 126 8.75 8.64 9.63
C LEU A 126 8.55 10.07 9.15
N HIS A 127 9.63 10.73 8.77
CA HIS A 127 9.61 12.06 8.19
C HIS A 127 10.25 12.03 6.81
N ILE A 128 9.63 12.76 5.88
CA ILE A 128 10.14 12.91 4.51
C ILE A 128 11.42 13.75 4.51
N SER A 129 12.45 13.22 3.86
CA SER A 129 13.62 13.98 3.46
C SER A 129 13.50 14.41 2.00
N PHE A 130 14.12 15.53 1.64
CA PHE A 130 14.27 15.95 0.25
C PHE A 130 15.64 16.62 0.06
N PRO A 131 16.41 16.25 -0.97
CA PRO A 131 16.11 15.16 -1.90
C PRO A 131 16.38 13.78 -1.30
N GLU A 132 15.73 12.76 -1.86
CA GLU A 132 16.08 11.35 -1.69
C GLU A 132 16.75 10.82 -2.96
N ASP A 133 17.55 9.76 -2.82
CA ASP A 133 17.82 8.84 -3.93
C ASP A 133 16.84 7.64 -3.90
N TYR A 134 16.96 6.75 -4.89
CA TYR A 134 16.11 5.55 -4.96
C TYR A 134 16.29 4.62 -3.75
N SER A 135 17.52 4.53 -3.21
CA SER A 135 17.83 3.68 -2.06
C SER A 135 17.20 4.26 -0.78
N ASP A 136 17.29 5.57 -0.58
CA ASP A 136 16.66 6.28 0.55
C ASP A 136 15.14 6.09 0.53
N SER A 137 14.52 6.33 -0.63
CA SER A 137 13.08 6.15 -0.83
C SER A 137 12.65 4.70 -0.57
N GLN A 138 13.39 3.72 -1.09
CA GLN A 138 13.13 2.31 -0.86
C GLN A 138 13.28 1.93 0.62
N ALA A 139 14.32 2.40 1.30
CA ALA A 139 14.55 2.14 2.71
C ALA A 139 13.42 2.70 3.57
N ARG A 140 13.00 3.96 3.33
CA ARG A 140 11.87 4.62 4.00
C ARG A 140 10.58 3.82 3.81
N CYS A 141 10.22 3.50 2.57
CA CYS A 141 8.99 2.75 2.27
C CYS A 141 9.00 1.37 2.94
N ARG A 142 10.13 0.66 2.90
CA ARG A 142 10.26 -0.65 3.55
C ARG A 142 10.12 -0.58 5.06
N GLN A 143 10.68 0.46 5.66
CA GLN A 143 10.58 0.69 7.09
C GLN A 143 9.13 0.98 7.50
N ILE A 144 8.44 1.90 6.83
CA ILE A 144 7.08 2.27 7.21
C ILE A 144 6.08 1.13 7.00
N ALA A 145 6.20 0.36 5.90
CA ALA A 145 5.32 -0.79 5.64
C ALA A 145 5.35 -1.78 6.80
N ARG A 146 6.55 -2.12 7.28
CA ARG A 146 6.74 -3.04 8.41
C ARG A 146 6.25 -2.43 9.72
N GLN A 147 6.58 -1.17 10.00
CA GLN A 147 6.13 -0.52 11.22
C GLN A 147 4.59 -0.43 11.31
N LEU A 148 3.91 -0.13 10.21
CA LEU A 148 2.45 -0.06 10.19
C LEU A 148 1.81 -1.45 10.30
N ALA A 149 2.37 -2.48 9.64
CA ALA A 149 1.92 -3.86 9.81
C ALA A 149 2.10 -4.36 11.25
N ASP A 150 3.26 -4.10 11.86
CA ASP A 150 3.56 -4.51 13.24
C ASP A 150 2.75 -3.73 14.29
N ARG A 151 2.41 -2.47 13.98
CA ARG A 151 1.54 -1.64 14.83
C ARG A 151 0.10 -2.16 14.88
N HIS A 152 -0.32 -2.86 13.82
CA HIS A 152 -1.69 -3.27 13.56
C HIS A 152 -1.79 -4.77 13.23
N PRO A 153 -1.34 -5.66 14.11
CA PRO A 153 -1.17 -7.09 13.79
C PRO A 153 -2.49 -7.84 13.57
N HIS A 154 -3.62 -7.26 13.98
CA HIS A 154 -4.95 -7.85 13.90
C HIS A 154 -5.94 -7.03 13.07
N ASP A 155 -5.52 -5.83 12.65
CA ASP A 155 -6.36 -4.91 11.92
C ASP A 155 -6.01 -5.00 10.44
N ASN A 156 -7.01 -4.81 9.60
CA ASN A 156 -6.79 -4.56 8.19
C ASN A 156 -6.44 -3.08 8.00
N VAL A 157 -5.28 -2.86 7.39
CA VAL A 157 -4.68 -1.54 7.18
C VAL A 157 -4.71 -1.21 5.70
N LEU A 158 -5.24 -0.05 5.34
CA LEU A 158 -5.12 0.52 4.00
C LEU A 158 -4.00 1.57 3.96
N LEU A 159 -3.09 1.43 3.01
CA LEU A 159 -2.02 2.37 2.69
C LEU A 159 -2.30 2.98 1.31
N VAL A 160 -2.52 4.30 1.25
CA VAL A 160 -2.73 5.04 0.01
C VAL A 160 -1.46 5.79 -0.36
N ALA A 161 -0.85 5.41 -1.49
CA ALA A 161 0.51 5.81 -1.87
C ALA A 161 0.63 6.04 -3.40
N HIS A 162 1.84 5.92 -3.95
CA HIS A 162 2.19 6.36 -5.30
C HIS A 162 2.86 5.26 -6.12
N GLY A 163 3.30 5.56 -7.35
CA GLY A 163 3.84 4.53 -8.24
C GLY A 163 5.06 3.84 -7.64
N LEU A 164 6.12 4.61 -7.36
CA LEU A 164 7.36 4.03 -6.84
C LEU A 164 7.16 3.48 -5.43
N SER A 165 6.45 4.22 -4.57
CA SER A 165 6.26 3.82 -3.18
C SER A 165 5.40 2.57 -3.03
N VAL A 166 4.35 2.35 -3.84
CA VAL A 166 3.55 1.10 -3.80
C VAL A 166 4.44 -0.12 -4.05
N GLU A 167 5.34 -0.06 -5.04
CA GLU A 167 6.30 -1.15 -5.32
C GLU A 167 7.16 -1.48 -4.10
N TYR A 168 7.71 -0.44 -3.46
CA TYR A 168 8.59 -0.60 -2.30
C TYR A 168 7.85 -1.07 -1.05
N LEU A 169 6.64 -0.58 -0.81
CA LEU A 169 5.78 -1.01 0.30
C LEU A 169 5.40 -2.49 0.16
N ALA A 170 4.95 -2.91 -1.02
CA ALA A 170 4.54 -4.28 -1.30
C ALA A 170 5.72 -5.26 -1.15
N SER A 171 6.87 -4.91 -1.75
CA SER A 171 8.10 -5.72 -1.65
C SER A 171 8.74 -5.74 -0.26
N ALA A 172 8.32 -4.85 0.65
CA ALA A 172 8.77 -4.86 2.04
C ALA A 172 8.17 -6.00 2.84
N LEU A 173 6.91 -6.34 2.52
CA LEU A 173 6.12 -7.38 3.15
C LEU A 173 6.31 -8.69 2.41
N VAL A 174 5.96 -8.73 1.12
CA VAL A 174 6.05 -9.94 0.28
C VAL A 174 7.43 -10.01 -0.37
N THR A 175 8.38 -10.65 0.31
CA THR A 175 9.80 -10.66 -0.09
C THR A 175 10.18 -11.74 -1.11
N ASN A 176 9.35 -12.79 -1.24
CA ASN A 176 9.60 -13.96 -2.09
C ASN A 176 9.06 -13.80 -3.53
N GLN A 177 8.38 -12.70 -3.83
CA GLN A 177 7.81 -12.41 -5.14
C GLN A 177 8.15 -10.98 -5.57
N LYS A 178 8.52 -10.82 -6.85
CA LYS A 178 8.77 -9.49 -7.41
C LYS A 178 7.47 -8.73 -7.63
N CYS A 179 7.52 -7.44 -7.31
CA CYS A 179 6.49 -6.47 -7.66
C CYS A 179 6.66 -6.06 -9.14
N SER A 180 5.57 -5.77 -9.86
CA SER A 180 5.63 -5.29 -11.25
C SER A 180 6.28 -3.91 -11.35
N LEU A 181 6.88 -3.59 -12.50
CA LEU A 181 7.47 -2.27 -12.79
C LEU A 181 6.42 -1.22 -13.17
N HIS A 182 5.22 -1.63 -13.56
CA HIS A 182 4.12 -0.73 -13.89
C HIS A 182 3.04 -0.85 -12.83
N ILE A 183 2.84 0.23 -12.06
CA ILE A 183 1.81 0.32 -11.02
C ILE A 183 0.67 1.19 -11.55
N PRO A 184 -0.47 0.60 -11.96
CA PRO A 184 -1.60 1.37 -12.47
C PRO A 184 -2.26 2.25 -11.40
N TYR A 185 -3.01 3.28 -11.80
CA TYR A 185 -3.79 4.08 -10.86
C TYR A 185 -4.91 3.25 -10.23
N CYS A 186 -5.25 3.56 -8.98
CA CYS A 186 -6.29 2.85 -8.23
C CYS A 186 -6.10 1.33 -8.12
N CYS A 187 -4.93 0.78 -8.47
CA CYS A 187 -4.71 -0.66 -8.33
C CYS A 187 -4.75 -1.07 -6.86
N LEU A 188 -5.15 -2.30 -6.58
CA LEU A 188 -5.16 -2.85 -5.23
C LEU A 188 -4.17 -4.00 -5.10
N THR A 189 -3.32 -3.91 -4.08
CA THR A 189 -2.47 -5.01 -3.64
C THR A 189 -2.87 -5.40 -2.23
N GLU A 190 -3.24 -6.66 -2.04
CA GLU A 190 -3.56 -7.23 -0.73
C GLU A 190 -2.39 -8.10 -0.29
N CYS A 191 -1.74 -7.73 0.82
CA CYS A 191 -0.72 -8.52 1.48
C CYS A 191 -1.37 -9.26 2.66
N ILE A 192 -1.30 -10.60 2.63
CA ILE A 192 -1.85 -11.49 3.64
C ILE A 192 -0.69 -12.14 4.39
N ARG A 193 -0.78 -12.14 5.72
CA ARG A 193 0.18 -12.85 6.56
C ARG A 193 -0.24 -14.30 6.75
N GLY A 194 0.60 -15.23 6.33
CA GLY A 194 0.42 -16.66 6.49
C GLY A 194 0.58 -17.13 7.94
N PRO A 195 0.15 -18.36 8.27
CA PRO A 195 0.30 -18.94 9.60
C PRO A 195 1.76 -19.13 10.06
N ASP A 196 2.69 -19.21 9.11
CA ASP A 196 4.14 -19.26 9.31
C ASP A 196 4.75 -17.87 9.55
N GLY A 197 3.95 -16.80 9.44
CA GLY A 197 4.36 -15.42 9.60
C GLY A 197 4.90 -14.78 8.32
N GLU A 198 5.01 -15.54 7.22
CA GLU A 198 5.42 -15.05 5.91
C GLU A 198 4.27 -14.29 5.22
N TRP A 199 4.61 -13.28 4.43
CA TRP A 199 3.60 -12.53 3.67
C TRP A 199 3.48 -13.05 2.23
N MET A 200 2.26 -13.05 1.72
CA MET A 200 1.92 -13.40 0.35
C MET A 200 0.91 -12.42 -0.23
N TYR A 201 0.86 -12.29 -1.55
CA TYR A 201 -0.20 -11.52 -2.20
C TYR A 201 -1.51 -12.34 -2.22
N GLY A 202 -2.59 -11.75 -1.71
CA GLY A 202 -3.96 -12.20 -2.01
C GLY A 202 -4.44 -11.64 -3.35
N LEU A 203 -4.17 -10.35 -3.56
CA LEU A 203 -4.35 -9.60 -4.80
C LEU A 203 -3.05 -8.86 -5.10
N HIS A 204 -2.69 -8.73 -6.37
CA HIS A 204 -1.45 -8.07 -6.76
C HIS A 204 -1.70 -7.12 -7.92
N MET A 205 -1.71 -5.81 -7.61
CA MET A 205 -2.01 -4.72 -8.56
C MET A 205 -3.31 -4.93 -9.34
N ASP A 206 -4.32 -5.44 -8.66
CA ASP A 206 -5.61 -5.73 -9.25
C ASP A 206 -6.31 -4.42 -9.66
N GLN A 207 -6.91 -4.42 -10.84
CA GLN A 207 -7.79 -3.35 -11.36
C GLN A 207 -9.06 -3.94 -11.98
N GLU A 208 -9.29 -5.25 -11.87
CA GLU A 208 -10.41 -5.94 -12.52
C GLU A 208 -11.75 -5.51 -11.92
N PHE A 209 -11.72 -4.94 -10.71
CA PHE A 209 -12.88 -4.33 -10.08
C PHE A 209 -13.25 -2.94 -10.65
N LEU A 210 -12.40 -2.32 -11.49
CA LEU A 210 -12.69 -1.03 -12.11
C LEU A 210 -13.55 -1.21 -13.35
N SER A 211 -14.51 -0.31 -13.59
CA SER A 211 -15.34 -0.33 -14.80
C SER A 211 -14.52 0.01 -16.06
N SER A 212 -13.42 0.74 -15.87
CA SER A 212 -12.43 1.02 -16.90
C SER A 212 -11.01 1.02 -16.31
N LYS A 213 -10.05 0.47 -17.05
CA LYS A 213 -8.64 0.47 -16.60
C LYS A 213 -8.13 1.90 -16.50
N GLN A 214 -7.71 2.28 -15.31
CA GLN A 214 -7.09 3.57 -15.05
C GLN A 214 -5.59 3.45 -15.36
N GLU A 215 -5.24 3.80 -16.58
CA GLU A 215 -3.85 3.97 -16.99
C GLU A 215 -3.47 5.44 -16.94
N LYS A 216 -2.17 5.71 -16.75
CA LYS A 216 -1.65 7.04 -17.05
C LYS A 216 -1.95 7.40 -18.50
N SER A 217 -2.46 8.60 -18.72
CA SER A 217 -2.50 9.17 -20.07
C SER A 217 -1.10 9.19 -20.71
N ASP A 218 -1.01 9.19 -22.04
CA ASP A 218 0.30 9.29 -22.72
C ASP A 218 1.05 10.58 -22.36
N ALA A 219 0.31 11.65 -22.06
CA ALA A 219 0.87 12.90 -21.56
C ALA A 219 1.47 12.73 -20.16
N ASP A 220 0.83 11.97 -19.28
CA ASP A 220 1.29 11.71 -17.91
C ASP A 220 2.42 10.68 -17.88
N LYS A 221 2.40 9.68 -18.77
CA LYS A 221 3.53 8.77 -19.03
C LYS A 221 4.76 9.58 -19.50
N GLN A 222 4.57 10.53 -20.42
CA GLN A 222 5.64 11.43 -20.87
C GLN A 222 6.10 12.38 -19.77
N ARG A 223 5.18 12.93 -18.98
CA ARG A 223 5.49 13.80 -17.83
C ARG A 223 6.23 13.06 -16.74
N GLU A 224 5.84 11.85 -16.35
CA GLU A 224 6.60 11.02 -15.41
C GLU A 224 7.98 10.66 -15.94
N MET A 225 8.07 10.26 -17.22
CA MET A 225 9.36 10.03 -17.87
C MET A 225 10.27 11.27 -17.80
N TRP A 226 9.67 12.47 -17.79
CA TRP A 226 10.37 13.75 -17.68
C TRP A 226 10.37 14.34 -16.26
N GLY A 227 9.75 13.67 -15.29
CA GLY A 227 9.64 14.12 -13.91
C GLY A 227 8.76 15.36 -13.66
N LEU A 228 7.73 15.56 -14.48
CA LEU A 228 6.88 16.77 -14.47
C LEU A 228 5.48 16.54 -13.86
N ASP A 229 5.08 15.30 -13.63
CA ASP A 229 3.72 14.94 -13.19
C ASP A 229 3.48 15.17 -11.70
N GLU A 230 4.56 15.04 -10.93
CA GLU A 230 4.59 15.13 -9.48
C GLU A 230 4.74 16.59 -8.98
N ALA A 231 4.96 17.54 -9.91
CA ALA A 231 5.29 18.94 -9.61
C ALA A 231 4.09 19.84 -9.30
N ASN A 232 2.85 19.34 -9.36
CA ASN A 232 1.67 20.12 -9.00
C ASN A 232 0.99 19.50 -7.76
N PRO A 233 0.88 20.23 -6.64
CA PRO A 233 0.25 19.74 -5.41
C PRO A 233 -1.23 19.40 -5.59
#